data_AF-A0A9J7AXH7-F1
#
_entry.id   AF-A0A9J7AXH7-F1
#
_cell.length_a   1.000
_cell.length_b   1.000
_cell.length_c   1.000
_cell.angle_alpha   90.00
_cell.angle_beta   90.00
_cell.angle_gamma   90.00
#
_symmetry.space_group_name_H-M   'P 1'
#
loop_
_entity.id
_entity.type
_entity.pdbx_description
1 polymer ?
#
loop_
_entity_poly.entity_id
_entity_poly.type
_entity_poly.pdbx_seq_one_letter_code
_entity_poly.pdbx_strand_id
1 'polypeptide(L)'
;MRDLILRFLGVFKLLLPALFPSWRFFDVIGPSPRVEYCLLKTPHDETADWHECRPRPARLSFRDRLISFFWNAAWNETLFYANCAERLIQGQTEHCTRELRRRLRADILSGSAGEAASPFFRFRLVFVSRFEGAVRRDVAFVSPAVQTVDPADR
;
A
#
# COMPACT_ATOMS: atom_id res chain seq x y z
N MET A 1 -12.56 20.54 -41.75
CA MET A 1 -11.72 19.78 -40.79
C MET A 1 -11.08 20.70 -39.73
N ARG A 2 -10.54 21.88 -40.10
CA ARG A 2 -9.90 22.85 -39.19
C ARG A 2 -10.84 23.42 -38.09
N ASP A 3 -12.10 23.66 -38.41
CA ASP A 3 -13.08 24.21 -37.45
C ASP A 3 -13.49 23.21 -36.36
N LEU A 4 -13.46 21.92 -36.65
CA LEU A 4 -13.74 20.86 -35.68
C LEU A 4 -12.65 20.79 -34.62
N ILE A 5 -11.38 20.92 -35.05
CA ILE A 5 -10.20 20.91 -34.17
C ILE A 5 -10.22 22.12 -33.24
N LEU A 6 -10.53 23.31 -33.76
CA LEU A 6 -10.62 24.54 -32.96
C LEU A 6 -11.74 24.49 -31.92
N ARG A 7 -12.90 23.90 -32.25
CA ARG A 7 -14.00 23.68 -31.31
C ARG A 7 -13.62 22.68 -30.21
N PHE A 8 -12.96 21.58 -30.57
CA PHE A 8 -12.45 20.60 -29.59
C PHE A 8 -11.45 21.23 -28.61
N LEU A 9 -10.55 22.07 -29.12
CA LEU A 9 -9.57 22.79 -28.30
C LEU A 9 -10.24 23.75 -27.30
N GLY A 10 -11.31 24.42 -27.73
CA GLY A 10 -12.11 25.31 -26.88
C GLY A 10 -12.81 24.57 -25.74
N VAL A 11 -13.42 23.42 -26.02
CA VAL A 11 -14.06 22.56 -25.01
C VAL A 11 -13.02 22.04 -24.00
N PHE A 12 -11.87 21.57 -24.48
CA PHE A 12 -10.78 21.14 -23.60
C PHE A 12 -10.30 22.27 -22.69
N LYS A 13 -10.15 23.49 -23.22
CA LYS A 13 -9.75 24.67 -22.45
C LYS A 13 -10.74 25.04 -21.34
N LEU A 14 -12.04 24.87 -21.59
CA LEU A 14 -13.09 25.10 -20.60
C LEU A 14 -13.16 24.01 -19.52
N LEU A 15 -12.86 22.76 -19.89
CA LEU A 15 -12.88 21.62 -18.96
C LEU A 15 -11.59 21.47 -18.15
N LEU A 16 -10.46 21.98 -18.64
CA LEU A 16 -9.15 21.85 -17.98
C LEU A 16 -9.16 22.27 -16.49
N PRO A 17 -9.77 23.42 -16.11
CA PRO A 17 -9.80 23.83 -14.70
C PRO A 17 -10.71 22.94 -13.83
N ALA A 18 -11.75 22.33 -14.42
CA ALA A 18 -12.65 21.43 -13.73
C ALA A 18 -12.05 20.02 -13.55
N LEU A 19 -11.21 19.59 -14.49
CA LEU A 19 -10.46 18.33 -14.45
C LEU A 19 -9.30 18.38 -13.46
N PHE A 20 -8.71 19.56 -13.25
CA PHE A 20 -7.61 19.77 -12.31
C PHE A 20 -8.01 20.82 -11.27
N PRO A 21 -8.93 20.47 -10.33
CA PRO A 21 -9.27 21.38 -9.24
C PRO A 21 -7.98 21.77 -8.50
N SER A 22 -7.90 23.02 -8.05
CA SER A 22 -6.70 23.51 -7.36
C SER A 22 -6.38 22.60 -6.19
N TRP A 23 -5.20 21.98 -6.19
CA TRP A 23 -4.69 21.06 -5.16
C TRP A 23 -4.44 21.72 -3.78
N ARG A 24 -4.98 22.93 -3.56
CA ARG A 24 -4.89 23.70 -2.30
C ARG A 24 -5.89 23.26 -1.21
N PHE A 25 -6.54 22.11 -1.36
CA PHE A 25 -7.53 21.64 -0.37
C PHE A 25 -6.91 21.07 0.91
N PHE A 26 -5.63 20.72 0.92
CA PHE A 26 -4.99 20.10 2.07
C PHE A 26 -3.93 21.02 2.65
N ASP A 27 -4.24 21.64 3.80
CA ASP A 27 -3.31 22.50 4.53
C ASP A 27 -2.14 21.72 5.13
N VAL A 28 -2.33 20.42 5.42
CA VAL A 28 -1.29 19.53 5.95
C VAL A 28 -1.47 18.11 5.39
N ILE A 29 -0.38 17.51 4.91
CA ILE A 29 -0.31 16.09 4.52
C ILE A 29 0.43 15.34 5.63
N GLY A 30 -0.31 14.56 6.42
CA GLY A 30 0.25 13.72 7.49
C GLY A 30 0.97 12.47 6.97
N PRO A 31 1.83 11.84 7.78
CA PRO A 31 2.43 10.56 7.42
C PRO A 31 1.35 9.46 7.38
N SER A 32 1.28 8.71 6.29
CA SER A 32 0.40 7.53 6.16
C SER A 32 1.11 6.27 6.63
N PRO A 33 0.42 5.36 7.35
CA PRO A 33 1.04 4.14 7.88
C PRO A 33 1.42 3.19 6.75
N ARG A 34 2.64 2.65 6.83
CA ARG A 34 3.16 1.64 5.91
C ARG A 34 3.08 0.27 6.57
N VAL A 35 2.64 -0.72 5.82
CA VAL A 35 2.65 -2.12 6.24
C VAL A 35 4.01 -2.70 5.87
N GLU A 36 4.70 -3.27 6.86
CA GLU A 36 5.91 -4.07 6.65
C GLU A 36 5.69 -5.46 7.23
N TYR A 37 6.34 -6.48 6.66
CA TYR A 37 6.27 -7.85 7.15
C TYR A 37 7.65 -8.48 7.24
N CYS A 38 7.79 -9.45 8.14
CA CYS A 38 8.98 -10.31 8.21
C CYS A 38 8.55 -11.78 8.23
N LEU A 39 9.42 -12.64 7.71
CA LEU A 39 9.27 -14.07 7.69
C LEU A 39 10.03 -14.69 8.87
N LEU A 40 9.43 -15.69 9.51
CA LEU A 40 9.94 -16.28 10.76
C LEU A 40 9.98 -17.81 10.66
N LYS A 41 11.09 -18.41 11.12
CA LYS A 41 11.21 -19.88 11.20
C LYS A 41 10.48 -20.44 12.42
N THR A 42 10.45 -19.68 13.51
CA THR A 42 9.74 -20.03 14.75
C THR A 42 8.91 -18.84 15.23
N PRO A 43 7.85 -19.06 16.05
CA PRO A 43 7.00 -17.95 16.51
C PRO A 43 7.72 -16.90 17.35
N HIS A 44 8.82 -17.28 18.00
CA HIS A 44 9.64 -16.45 18.91
C HIS A 44 10.95 -15.99 18.25
N ASP A 45 11.08 -16.17 16.95
CA ASP A 45 12.27 -15.72 16.22
C ASP A 45 12.41 -14.19 16.32
N GLU A 46 13.56 -13.73 16.81
CA GLU A 46 13.89 -12.30 16.99
C GLU A 46 14.64 -11.74 15.77
N THR A 47 15.18 -12.60 14.91
CA THR A 47 15.79 -12.16 13.65
C THR A 47 14.69 -11.75 12.68
N ALA A 48 14.49 -10.43 12.55
CA ALA A 48 13.43 -9.86 11.73
C ALA A 48 14.02 -9.09 10.54
N ASP A 49 14.03 -9.75 9.38
CA ASP A 49 14.24 -9.07 8.09
C ASP A 49 12.91 -8.47 7.64
N TRP A 50 12.77 -7.15 7.74
CA TRP A 50 11.52 -6.44 7.47
C TRP A 50 11.45 -5.97 6.03
N HIS A 51 10.43 -6.42 5.32
CA HIS A 51 10.15 -6.06 3.95
C HIS A 51 8.92 -5.15 3.85
N GLU A 52 9.00 -4.13 3.00
CA GLU A 52 7.85 -3.26 2.71
C GLU A 52 6.78 -4.06 1.94
N CYS A 53 5.54 -4.03 2.44
CA CYS A 53 4.41 -4.61 1.74
C CYS A 53 4.16 -3.80 0.47
N ARG A 54 4.43 -4.39 -0.69
CA ARG A 54 4.30 -3.78 -2.03
C ARG A 54 5.24 -2.58 -2.20
N PRO A 55 6.55 -2.85 -2.42
CA PRO A 55 7.54 -1.79 -2.58
C PRO A 55 7.21 -0.90 -3.76
N ARG A 56 7.51 0.39 -3.62
CA ARG A 56 7.27 1.35 -4.70
C ARG A 56 8.21 1.02 -5.88
N PRO A 57 7.70 0.95 -7.12
CA PRO A 57 8.55 0.75 -8.27
C PRO A 57 9.53 1.92 -8.39
N ALA A 58 10.83 1.61 -8.53
CA ALA A 58 11.88 2.61 -8.61
C ALA A 58 11.76 3.49 -9.87
N ARG A 59 11.13 2.98 -10.93
CA ARG A 59 10.90 3.67 -12.19
C ARG A 59 9.50 3.33 -12.70
N LEU A 60 8.79 4.35 -13.19
CA LEU A 60 7.52 4.20 -13.89
C LEU A 60 7.70 4.60 -15.35
N SER A 61 7.39 3.69 -16.25
CA SER A 61 7.39 3.99 -17.69
C SER A 61 6.26 4.97 -18.03
N PHE A 62 6.34 5.61 -19.19
CA PHE A 62 5.27 6.48 -19.67
C PHE A 62 3.95 5.71 -19.86
N ARG A 63 4.04 4.45 -20.32
CA ARG A 63 2.88 3.56 -20.48
C ARG A 63 2.21 3.26 -19.14
N ASP A 64 2.99 2.96 -18.09
CA ASP A 64 2.45 2.69 -16.75
C ASP A 64 1.67 3.90 -16.21
N ARG A 65 2.18 5.11 -16.47
CA ARG A 65 1.49 6.36 -16.12
C ARG A 65 0.17 6.52 -16.87
N LEU A 66 0.16 6.26 -18.18
CA LEU A 66 -1.07 6.33 -18.97
C LEU A 66 -2.12 5.29 -18.54
N ILE A 67 -1.70 4.06 -18.28
CA ILE A 67 -2.60 3.00 -17.80
C ILE A 67 -3.16 3.36 -16.41
N SER A 68 -2.36 4.03 -15.56
CA SER A 68 -2.80 4.42 -14.22
C SER A 68 -4.04 5.33 -14.20
N PHE A 69 -4.31 6.11 -15.26
CA PHE A 69 -5.54 6.90 -15.39
C PHE A 69 -6.81 6.04 -15.50
N PHE A 70 -6.68 4.80 -15.95
CA PHE A 70 -7.78 3.85 -16.09
C PHE A 70 -7.80 2.81 -14.97
N TRP A 71 -6.98 2.99 -13.93
CA TRP A 71 -6.88 2.08 -12.80
C TRP A 71 -8.11 2.20 -11.90
N ASN A 72 -8.80 1.08 -11.65
CA ASN A 72 -10.00 1.03 -10.81
C ASN A 72 -9.63 0.91 -9.32
N ALA A 73 -10.49 1.40 -8.42
CA ALA A 73 -10.44 1.15 -6.97
C ALA A 73 -10.35 -0.35 -6.64
N ALA A 74 -11.02 -1.20 -7.42
CA ALA A 74 -10.92 -2.66 -7.28
C ALA A 74 -9.51 -3.21 -7.52
N TRP A 75 -8.67 -2.49 -8.27
CA TRP A 75 -7.27 -2.83 -8.53
C TRP A 75 -6.31 -2.10 -7.58
N ASN A 76 -6.81 -1.24 -6.70
CA ASN A 76 -5.99 -0.48 -5.77
C ASN A 76 -5.95 -1.14 -4.39
N GLU A 77 -5.49 -2.40 -4.36
CA GLU A 77 -5.28 -3.14 -3.12
C GLU A 77 -4.34 -2.39 -2.17
N THR A 78 -3.36 -1.65 -2.70
CA THR A 78 -2.46 -0.80 -1.91
C THR A 78 -3.21 0.26 -1.09
N LEU A 79 -4.25 0.89 -1.67
CA LEU A 79 -5.09 1.84 -0.93
C LEU A 79 -5.93 1.13 0.14
N PHE A 80 -6.40 -0.09 -0.14
CA PHE A 80 -7.11 -0.89 0.84
C PHE A 80 -6.22 -1.25 2.04
N TYR A 81 -4.96 -1.63 1.79
CA TYR A 81 -3.95 -1.86 2.83
C TYR A 81 -3.73 -0.60 3.68
N ALA A 82 -3.55 0.56 3.05
CA ALA A 82 -3.37 1.83 3.75
C ALA A 82 -4.58 2.17 4.63
N ASN A 83 -5.80 2.05 4.09
CA ASN A 83 -7.02 2.31 4.85
C ASN A 83 -7.19 1.33 6.03
N CYS A 84 -6.89 0.03 5.83
CA CYS A 84 -6.90 -0.94 6.93
C CYS A 84 -5.87 -0.60 8.00
N ALA A 85 -4.66 -0.17 7.62
CA ALA A 85 -3.62 0.25 8.56
C ALA A 85 -4.03 1.50 9.35
N GLU A 86 -4.60 2.51 8.68
CA GLU A 86 -5.13 3.72 9.34
C GLU A 86 -6.24 3.37 10.34
N ARG A 87 -7.21 2.54 9.94
CA ARG A 87 -8.31 2.10 10.81
C ARG A 87 -7.82 1.24 11.98
N LEU A 88 -6.77 0.44 11.78
CA LEU A 88 -6.15 -0.35 12.85
C LEU A 88 -5.61 0.58 13.95
N ILE A 89 -4.91 1.64 13.56
CA ILE A 89 -4.34 2.65 14.48
C ILE A 89 -5.44 3.43 15.20
N GLN A 90 -6.59 3.64 14.55
CA GLN A 90 -7.78 4.27 15.13
C GLN A 90 -8.60 3.33 16.04
N GLY A 91 -8.13 2.11 16.30
CA GLY A 91 -8.76 1.19 17.26
C GLY A 91 -9.72 0.15 16.64
N GLN A 92 -9.89 0.12 15.32
CA GLN A 92 -10.66 -0.94 14.65
C GLN A 92 -9.79 -2.17 14.38
N THR A 93 -9.50 -2.91 15.44
CA THR A 93 -8.42 -3.92 15.41
C THR A 93 -8.82 -5.23 14.74
N GLU A 94 -9.99 -5.78 15.03
CA GLU A 94 -10.34 -7.15 14.63
C GLU A 94 -10.47 -7.32 13.11
N HIS A 95 -11.34 -6.54 12.47
CA HIS A 95 -11.57 -6.61 11.03
C HIS A 95 -10.30 -6.28 10.25
N CYS A 96 -9.65 -5.14 10.57
CA CYS A 96 -8.47 -4.68 9.84
C CYS A 96 -7.28 -5.64 10.01
N THR A 97 -7.04 -6.19 11.21
CA THR A 97 -5.99 -7.21 11.41
C THR A 97 -6.28 -8.45 10.57
N ARG A 98 -7.53 -8.93 10.55
CA ARG A 98 -7.92 -10.11 9.79
C ARG A 98 -7.70 -9.90 8.29
N GLU A 99 -8.13 -8.76 7.75
CA GLU A 99 -8.01 -8.46 6.33
C GLU A 99 -6.55 -8.25 5.90
N LEU A 100 -5.73 -7.57 6.72
CA LEU A 100 -4.29 -7.42 6.49
C LEU A 100 -3.58 -8.77 6.49
N ARG A 101 -3.85 -9.61 7.51
CA ARG A 101 -3.28 -10.94 7.65
C ARG A 101 -3.63 -11.84 6.45
N ARG A 102 -4.90 -11.84 6.04
CA ARG A 102 -5.39 -12.65 4.92
C ARG A 102 -4.68 -12.29 3.61
N ARG A 103 -4.53 -11.00 3.32
CA ARG A 103 -3.91 -10.55 2.05
C ARG A 103 -2.40 -10.67 2.06
N LEU A 104 -1.74 -10.34 3.19
CA LEU A 104 -0.30 -10.55 3.33
C LEU A 104 0.06 -12.02 3.12
N ARG A 105 -0.74 -12.94 3.68
CA ARG A 105 -0.59 -14.36 3.45
C ARG A 105 -0.65 -14.71 1.97
N ALA A 106 -1.66 -14.23 1.25
CA ALA A 106 -1.81 -14.48 -0.18
C ALA A 106 -0.62 -13.90 -0.99
N ASP A 107 -0.20 -12.68 -0.67
CA ASP A 107 0.95 -12.02 -1.31
C ASP A 107 2.25 -12.83 -1.07
N ILE A 108 2.51 -13.25 0.18
CA ILE A 108 3.66 -14.09 0.54
C ILE A 108 3.63 -15.41 -0.23
N LEU A 109 2.50 -16.14 -0.20
CA LEU A 109 2.38 -17.43 -0.88
C LEU A 109 2.57 -17.30 -2.41
N SER A 110 2.04 -16.21 -3.01
CA SER A 110 2.19 -15.96 -4.45
C SER A 110 3.63 -15.62 -4.85
N GLY A 111 4.37 -14.90 -3.99
CA GLY A 111 5.77 -14.52 -4.22
C GLY A 111 6.76 -15.63 -3.88
N SER A 112 6.37 -16.60 -3.05
CA SER A 112 7.21 -17.73 -2.61
C SER A 112 7.17 -18.93 -3.57
N ALA A 113 6.63 -18.77 -4.77
CA ALA A 113 6.48 -19.86 -5.75
C ALA A 113 7.86 -20.40 -6.21
N GLY A 114 8.50 -21.23 -5.38
CA GLY A 114 9.81 -21.83 -5.61
C GLY A 114 10.68 -22.01 -4.37
N GLU A 115 10.44 -21.27 -3.28
CA GLU A 115 11.18 -21.39 -2.01
C GLU A 115 10.30 -21.97 -0.91
N ALA A 116 10.91 -22.68 0.05
CA ALA A 116 10.20 -23.16 1.23
C ALA A 116 9.71 -21.94 2.03
N ALA A 117 8.44 -21.57 1.84
CA ALA A 117 7.82 -20.46 2.52
C ALA A 117 8.02 -20.63 4.04
N SER A 118 8.53 -19.59 4.69
CA SER A 118 8.73 -19.63 6.14
C SER A 118 7.40 -19.92 6.84
N PRO A 119 7.38 -20.81 7.85
CA PRO A 119 6.13 -21.31 8.44
C PRO A 119 5.32 -20.23 9.15
N PHE A 120 5.98 -19.15 9.57
CA PHE A 120 5.34 -18.01 10.22
C PHE A 120 5.72 -16.69 9.56
N PHE A 121 4.87 -15.68 9.73
CA PHE A 121 5.14 -14.30 9.40
C PHE A 121 4.61 -13.37 10.49
N ARG A 122 5.14 -12.15 10.54
CA ARG A 122 4.67 -11.06 11.38
C ARG A 122 4.56 -9.80 10.54
N PHE A 123 3.66 -8.90 10.89
CA PHE A 123 3.58 -7.59 10.26
C PHE A 123 3.60 -6.47 11.28
N ARG A 124 4.04 -5.29 10.83
CA ARG A 124 4.07 -4.07 11.61
C ARG A 124 3.56 -2.89 10.82
N LEU A 125 3.12 -1.85 11.52
CA LEU A 125 2.77 -0.57 10.93
C LEU A 125 3.84 0.46 11.27
N VAL A 126 4.37 1.13 10.25
CA VAL A 126 5.45 2.12 10.37
C VAL A 126 5.01 3.45 9.78
N PHE A 127 5.10 4.51 10.57
CA PHE A 127 5.00 5.87 10.07
C PHE A 127 6.37 6.36 9.64
N VAL A 128 6.44 6.86 8.41
CA VAL A 128 7.67 7.46 7.88
C VAL A 128 7.44 8.96 7.76
N SER A 129 8.18 9.74 8.54
CA SER A 129 8.15 11.20 8.53
C SER A 129 9.53 11.76 8.19
N ARG A 130 9.57 13.03 7.76
CA ARG A 130 10.81 13.78 7.64
C ARG A 130 10.81 14.84 8.73
N PHE A 131 11.83 14.81 9.58
CA PHE A 131 12.03 15.79 10.64
C PHE A 131 13.48 16.28 10.57
N GLU A 132 13.67 17.60 10.49
CA GLU A 132 15.02 18.23 10.43
C GLU A 132 15.95 17.65 9.34
N GLY A 133 15.39 17.30 8.19
CA GLY A 133 16.16 16.72 7.08
C GLY A 133 16.48 15.23 7.21
N ALA A 134 16.22 14.61 8.37
CA ALA A 134 16.34 13.18 8.60
C ALA A 134 15.02 12.44 8.34
N VAL A 135 15.11 11.20 7.83
CA VAL A 135 13.96 10.30 7.71
C VAL A 135 13.78 9.58 9.04
N ARG A 136 12.66 9.82 9.70
CA ARG A 136 12.27 9.15 10.94
C ARG A 136 11.26 8.05 10.66
N ARG A 137 11.44 6.89 11.29
CA ARG A 137 10.55 5.73 11.23
C ARG A 137 10.04 5.42 12.62
N ASP A 138 8.73 5.54 12.83
CA ASP A 138 8.09 5.24 14.10
C ASP A 138 7.19 4.00 13.93
N VAL A 139 7.45 2.96 14.71
CA VAL A 139 6.64 1.73 14.70
C VAL A 139 5.42 1.94 15.59
N ALA A 140 4.23 1.93 15.01
CA ALA A 140 2.98 2.16 15.74
C ALA A 140 2.28 0.87 16.18
N PHE A 141 2.55 -0.25 15.51
CA PHE A 141 1.92 -1.53 15.80
C PHE A 141 2.81 -2.68 15.35
N VAL A 142 2.80 -3.79 16.10
CA VAL A 142 3.44 -5.05 15.74
C VAL A 142 2.46 -6.19 16.03
N SER A 143 2.21 -7.04 15.04
CA SER A 143 1.32 -8.20 15.20
C SER A 143 1.99 -9.31 16.01
N PRO A 144 1.22 -10.25 16.59
CA PRO A 144 1.78 -11.55 16.98
C PRO A 144 2.27 -12.32 15.73
N ALA A 145 3.08 -13.35 15.94
CA ALA A 145 3.45 -14.27 14.86
C ALA A 145 2.23 -15.07 14.39
N VAL A 146 2.06 -15.17 13.07
CA VAL A 146 0.95 -15.85 12.42
C VAL A 146 1.49 -16.94 11.50
N GLN A 147 0.80 -18.07 11.39
CA GLN A 147 1.13 -19.10 10.42
C GLN A 147 0.89 -18.63 8.98
N THR A 148 1.89 -18.87 8.13
CA THR A 148 1.88 -18.55 6.70
C THR A 148 0.96 -19.50 5.92
N VAL A 149 0.85 -20.75 6.35
CA VAL A 149 -0.11 -21.72 5.82
C VAL A 149 -1.12 -22.01 6.92
N ASP A 150 -2.41 -21.86 6.64
CA ASP A 150 -3.43 -22.24 7.59
C ASP A 150 -3.52 -23.77 7.65
N PRO A 151 -3.52 -24.43 8.83
CA PRO A 151 -3.75 -25.87 8.92
C PRO A 151 -5.13 -26.28 8.37
N ALA A 152 -6.06 -25.34 8.21
CA ALA A 152 -7.36 -25.54 7.56
C ALA A 152 -7.33 -25.41 6.02
N ASP A 153 -6.22 -25.01 5.41
CA ASP A 153 -6.02 -24.94 3.95
C ASP A 153 -5.52 -26.27 3.34
N ARG A 154 -5.47 -27.37 4.13
CA ARG A 154 -5.13 -28.74 3.70
C ARG A 154 -6.35 -29.64 3.64
#